data_AF-A0A0F0FLJ4-F1
#
_entry.id   AF-A0A0F0FLJ4-F1
#
_cell.length_a   1.000
_cell.length_b   1.000
_cell.length_c   1.000
_cell.angle_alpha   90.00
_cell.angle_beta   90.00
_cell.angle_gamma   90.00
#
_symmetry.space_group_name_H-M   'P 1'
#
loop_
_entity.id
_entity.type
_entity.pdbx_description
1 polymer ?
#
loop_
_entity_poly.entity_id
_entity_poly.type
_entity_poly.pdbx_seq_one_letter_code
_entity_poly.pdbx_strand_id
1 'polypeptide(L)'
;MALTEEQHEIIGNPLDIDLIMVIAFAGAAKATTLRIKAGTHQKKRGLYLAYNRAAAEAAQAAFPANTKCKTVHALAYPSFGRCYAHKLAGNLRVGDAMRLMGLGEDWKLGRGVVDCVDRYICADLDDFPRLVPGDLTQTPERSAQIAAVVKSLWQRMAAPRDEAPMVRDRVPEAPSAIAPHTRLRLHHAR
;
A
#
# COMPACT_ATOMS: atom_id res chain seq x y z
N MET A 1 14.84 -32.57 -5.32
CA MET A 1 15.61 -31.34 -5.59
C MET A 1 16.45 -31.09 -4.35
N ALA A 2 17.78 -31.05 -4.47
CA ALA A 2 18.67 -30.79 -3.35
C ALA A 2 18.66 -29.28 -3.02
N LEU A 3 18.66 -28.94 -1.73
CA LEU A 3 18.76 -27.56 -1.27
C LEU A 3 20.22 -27.12 -1.25
N THR A 4 20.48 -25.85 -1.56
CA THR A 4 21.83 -25.28 -1.45
C THR A 4 22.21 -25.05 0.02
N GLU A 5 23.49 -24.82 0.29
CA GLU A 5 23.97 -24.56 1.65
C GLU A 5 23.31 -23.30 2.26
N GLU A 6 23.18 -22.24 1.47
CA GLU A 6 22.54 -20.99 1.88
C GLU A 6 21.04 -21.20 2.18
N GLN A 7 20.37 -22.07 1.40
CA GLN A 7 18.98 -22.40 1.67
C GLN A 7 18.81 -23.17 2.99
N HIS A 8 19.73 -24.11 3.28
CA HIS A 8 19.74 -24.81 4.56
C HIS A 8 19.97 -23.84 5.73
N GLU A 9 20.88 -22.87 5.58
CA GLU A 9 21.13 -21.85 6.60
C GLU A 9 19.88 -21.00 6.86
N ILE A 10 19.20 -20.52 5.81
CA ILE A 10 17.94 -19.77 5.94
C ILE A 10 16.88 -20.61 6.64
N ILE A 11 16.74 -21.90 6.31
CA ILE A 11 15.75 -22.79 6.91
C ILE A 11 16.09 -23.06 8.39
N GLY A 12 17.36 -23.30 8.70
CA GLY A 12 17.87 -23.64 10.03
C GLY A 12 17.86 -22.50 11.04
N ASN A 13 17.83 -21.24 10.58
CA ASN A 13 17.74 -20.09 11.47
C ASN A 13 16.54 -20.19 12.43
N PRO A 14 16.71 -19.90 13.73
CA PRO A 14 15.61 -20.02 14.68
C PRO A 14 14.55 -18.93 14.47
N LEU A 15 13.33 -19.18 14.95
CA LEU A 15 12.18 -18.28 14.79
C LEU A 15 12.10 -17.17 15.85
N ASP A 16 12.99 -17.19 16.84
CA ASP A 16 13.09 -16.19 17.91
C ASP A 16 13.95 -14.97 17.52
N ILE A 17 14.49 -14.95 16.30
CA ILE A 17 15.16 -13.79 15.72
C ILE A 17 14.10 -12.78 15.25
N ASP A 18 14.29 -11.51 15.60
CA ASP A 18 13.37 -10.43 15.26
C ASP A 18 13.23 -10.18 13.75
N LEU A 19 14.35 -10.22 13.01
CA LEU A 19 14.37 -9.95 11.57
C LEU A 19 15.52 -10.67 10.87
N ILE A 20 15.20 -11.33 9.75
CA ILE A 20 16.18 -11.92 8.84
C ILE A 20 15.98 -11.30 7.46
N MET A 21 17.05 -10.75 6.88
CA MET A 21 17.06 -10.26 5.50
C MET A 21 17.69 -11.30 4.59
N VAL A 22 16.94 -11.77 3.59
CA VAL A 22 17.42 -12.71 2.58
C VAL A 22 17.55 -11.98 1.25
N ILE A 23 18.79 -11.77 0.81
CA ILE A 23 19.08 -11.22 -0.52
C ILE A 23 19.20 -12.40 -1.48
N ALA A 24 18.37 -12.42 -2.51
CA ALA A 24 18.39 -13.49 -3.50
C ALA A 24 18.02 -12.94 -4.87
N PHE A 25 18.67 -13.43 -5.91
CA PHE A 25 18.44 -13.02 -7.29
C PHE A 25 17.15 -13.62 -7.87
N ALA A 26 16.77 -13.17 -9.07
CA ALA A 26 15.68 -13.80 -9.82
C ALA A 26 16.00 -15.30 -10.02
N GLY A 27 14.98 -16.16 -9.90
CA GLY A 27 15.16 -17.61 -10.07
C GLY A 27 15.79 -18.35 -8.87
N ALA A 28 16.28 -17.67 -7.83
CA ALA A 28 16.92 -18.29 -6.66
C ALA A 28 15.95 -19.01 -5.68
N ALA A 29 14.78 -19.42 -6.16
CA ALA A 29 13.80 -20.22 -5.40
C ALA A 29 13.39 -19.65 -4.02
N LYS A 30 13.38 -18.32 -3.84
CA LYS A 30 13.01 -17.61 -2.58
C LYS A 30 11.74 -18.15 -1.92
N ALA A 31 10.66 -18.27 -2.70
CA ALA A 31 9.39 -18.79 -2.20
C ALA A 31 9.47 -20.26 -1.78
N THR A 32 10.30 -21.06 -2.47
CA THR A 32 10.54 -22.46 -2.13
C THR A 32 11.25 -22.61 -0.78
N THR A 33 12.28 -21.81 -0.52
CA THR A 33 12.99 -21.80 0.77
C THR A 33 12.03 -21.45 1.92
N LEU A 34 11.23 -20.40 1.75
CA LEU A 34 10.24 -19.98 2.76
C LEU A 34 9.14 -21.02 2.97
N ARG A 35 8.69 -21.68 1.90
CA ARG A 35 7.70 -22.78 1.98
C ARG A 35 8.24 -23.94 2.82
N ILE A 36 9.49 -24.32 2.61
CA ILE A 36 10.12 -25.42 3.35
C ILE A 36 10.27 -25.03 4.83
N LYS A 37 10.76 -23.82 5.11
CA LYS A 37 10.87 -23.31 6.48
C LYS A 37 9.50 -23.26 7.18
N ALA A 38 8.44 -22.82 6.50
CA ALA A 38 7.09 -22.87 7.06
C ALA A 38 6.65 -24.31 7.39
N GLY A 39 7.05 -25.28 6.56
CA GLY A 39 6.75 -26.70 6.71
C GLY A 39 7.50 -27.40 7.84
N THR A 40 8.69 -26.93 8.23
CA THR A 40 9.42 -27.43 9.42
C THR A 40 8.79 -26.91 10.73
N HIS A 41 7.91 -25.91 10.66
CA HIS A 41 7.27 -25.28 11.81
C HIS A 41 5.74 -25.37 11.77
N GLN A 42 5.18 -26.56 11.51
CA GLN A 42 3.72 -26.77 11.37
C GLN A 42 2.88 -26.32 12.57
N LYS A 43 3.46 -26.32 13.78
CA LYS A 43 2.80 -25.86 15.02
C LYS A 43 2.77 -24.33 15.16
N LYS A 44 3.43 -23.59 14.28
CA LYS A 44 3.47 -22.12 14.28
C LYS A 44 2.60 -21.58 13.16
N ARG A 45 2.01 -20.41 13.37
CA ARG A 45 1.19 -19.73 12.36
C ARG A 45 2.07 -18.78 11.54
N GLY A 46 2.05 -18.94 10.22
CA GLY A 46 2.80 -18.11 9.28
C GLY A 46 1.91 -17.11 8.52
N LEU A 47 2.51 -15.99 8.11
CA LEU A 47 1.95 -15.05 7.14
C LEU A 47 2.97 -14.82 6.04
N TYR A 48 2.59 -15.13 4.80
CA TYR A 48 3.37 -14.83 3.61
C TYR A 48 2.72 -13.65 2.87
N LEU A 49 3.49 -12.59 2.65
CA LEU A 49 3.05 -11.42 1.90
C LEU A 49 3.58 -11.49 0.47
N ALA A 50 2.67 -11.54 -0.49
CA ALA A 50 2.97 -11.53 -1.91
C ALA A 50 2.69 -10.14 -2.51
N TYR A 51 3.40 -9.81 -3.58
CA TYR A 51 3.24 -8.53 -4.27
C TYR A 51 1.87 -8.38 -4.97
N ASN A 52 1.41 -9.44 -5.62
CA ASN A 52 0.17 -9.42 -6.41
C ASN A 52 -0.69 -10.66 -6.11
N ARG A 53 -1.94 -10.61 -6.60
CA ARG A 53 -2.93 -11.67 -6.37
C ARG A 53 -2.48 -13.02 -6.94
N ALA A 54 -1.97 -13.06 -8.16
CA ALA A 54 -1.53 -14.30 -8.80
C ALA A 54 -0.42 -14.99 -8.00
N ALA A 55 0.57 -14.23 -7.51
CA ALA A 55 1.62 -14.74 -6.65
C ALA A 55 1.09 -15.20 -5.28
N ALA A 56 0.11 -14.49 -4.71
CA ALA A 56 -0.54 -14.91 -3.46
C ALA A 56 -1.29 -16.24 -3.62
N GLU A 57 -2.03 -16.41 -4.72
CA GLU A 57 -2.77 -17.64 -5.04
C GLU A 57 -1.83 -18.82 -5.31
N ALA A 58 -0.78 -18.60 -6.11
CA ALA A 58 0.26 -19.60 -6.34
C ALA A 58 0.95 -20.01 -5.03
N ALA A 59 1.27 -19.05 -4.16
CA ALA A 59 1.83 -19.34 -2.84
C ALA A 59 0.82 -20.09 -1.95
N GLN A 60 -0.46 -19.71 -1.96
CA GLN A 60 -1.50 -20.35 -1.15
C GLN A 60 -1.69 -21.83 -1.50
N ALA A 61 -1.50 -22.21 -2.78
CA ALA A 61 -1.55 -23.59 -3.24
C ALA A 61 -0.28 -24.40 -2.86
N ALA A 62 0.87 -23.73 -2.71
CA ALA A 62 2.15 -24.39 -2.45
C ALA A 62 2.52 -24.43 -0.96
N PHE A 63 2.15 -23.43 -0.18
CA PHE A 63 2.51 -23.33 1.23
C PHE A 63 1.71 -24.30 2.12
N PRO A 64 2.28 -24.74 3.25
CA PRO A 64 1.58 -25.58 4.22
C PRO A 64 0.40 -24.84 4.86
N ALA A 65 -0.60 -25.60 5.33
CA ALA A 65 -1.87 -25.08 5.86
C ALA A 65 -1.73 -24.13 7.07
N ASN A 66 -0.61 -24.19 7.78
CA ASN A 66 -0.30 -23.28 8.89
C ASN A 66 0.08 -21.86 8.42
N THR A 67 0.26 -21.63 7.11
CA THR A 67 0.65 -20.34 6.53
C THR A 67 -0.48 -19.72 5.73
N LYS A 68 -0.81 -18.46 6.04
CA LYS A 68 -1.72 -17.65 5.23
C LYS A 68 -0.93 -16.89 4.18
N CYS A 69 -1.32 -16.97 2.92
CA CYS A 69 -0.71 -16.20 1.83
C CYS A 69 -1.66 -15.09 1.40
N LYS A 70 -1.21 -13.83 1.49
CA LYS A 70 -2.03 -12.65 1.16
C LYS A 70 -1.19 -11.58 0.47
N THR A 71 -1.84 -10.70 -0.28
CA THR A 71 -1.25 -9.38 -0.58
C THR A 71 -1.44 -8.45 0.61
N VAL A 72 -0.67 -7.38 0.69
CA VAL A 72 -0.85 -6.32 1.71
C VAL A 72 -2.28 -5.78 1.66
N HIS A 73 -2.83 -5.53 0.47
CA HIS A 73 -4.22 -5.10 0.30
C HIS A 73 -5.24 -6.11 0.83
N ALA A 74 -5.05 -7.41 0.54
CA ALA A 74 -5.94 -8.47 1.01
C ALA A 74 -5.84 -8.70 2.54
N LEU A 75 -4.75 -8.25 3.16
CA LEU A 75 -4.59 -8.23 4.61
C LEU A 75 -5.29 -7.00 5.23
N ALA A 76 -5.16 -5.82 4.62
CA ALA A 76 -5.71 -4.58 5.13
C ALA A 76 -7.23 -4.44 4.91
N TYR A 77 -7.77 -5.04 3.84
CA TYR A 77 -9.16 -4.85 3.42
C TYR A 77 -10.21 -5.12 4.52
N PRO A 78 -10.14 -6.19 5.33
CA PRO A 78 -11.15 -6.44 6.36
C PRO A 78 -11.25 -5.33 7.41
N SER A 79 -10.11 -4.75 7.79
CA SER A 79 -10.03 -3.75 8.85
C SER A 79 -10.28 -2.33 8.34
N PHE A 80 -9.75 -2.00 7.16
CA PHE A 80 -9.74 -0.62 6.68
C PHE A 80 -10.52 -0.42 5.37
N GLY A 81 -10.60 -1.44 4.50
CA GLY A 81 -11.23 -1.32 3.18
C GLY A 81 -12.74 -1.55 3.19
N ARG A 82 -13.26 -2.35 4.13
CA ARG A 82 -14.66 -2.77 4.16
C ARG A 82 -15.66 -1.61 4.25
N CYS A 83 -15.32 -0.55 4.98
CA CYS A 83 -16.17 0.63 5.12
C CYS A 83 -16.29 1.44 3.81
N TYR A 84 -15.32 1.28 2.89
CA TYR A 84 -15.32 1.96 1.59
C TYR A 84 -15.88 1.09 0.46
N ALA A 85 -16.31 -0.14 0.71
CA ALA A 85 -16.68 -1.12 -0.33
C ALA A 85 -17.69 -0.59 -1.37
N HIS A 86 -18.61 0.29 -0.96
CA HIS A 86 -19.62 0.91 -1.82
C HIS A 86 -19.06 2.00 -2.76
N LYS A 87 -17.86 2.53 -2.48
CA LYS A 87 -17.22 3.63 -3.22
C LYS A 87 -15.79 3.33 -3.67
N LEU A 88 -15.36 2.07 -3.60
CA LEU A 88 -14.05 1.65 -4.09
C LEU A 88 -13.99 1.76 -5.61
N ALA A 89 -13.08 2.59 -6.10
CA ALA A 89 -12.80 2.80 -7.52
C ALA A 89 -11.37 2.37 -7.86
N GLY A 90 -11.13 2.06 -9.12
CA GLY A 90 -9.80 1.77 -9.63
C GLY A 90 -8.88 2.99 -9.57
N ASN A 91 -9.36 4.14 -10.05
CA ASN A 91 -8.66 5.43 -10.03
C ASN A 91 -9.64 6.58 -9.76
N LEU A 92 -9.15 7.68 -9.21
CA LEU A 92 -9.89 8.93 -9.10
C LEU A 92 -9.94 9.60 -10.49
N ARG A 93 -11.15 9.82 -11.02
CA ARG A 93 -11.32 10.50 -12.32
C ARG A 93 -11.24 12.01 -12.14
N VAL A 94 -10.63 12.69 -13.10
CA VAL A 94 -10.53 14.17 -13.10
C VAL A 94 -11.92 14.82 -13.06
N GLY A 95 -12.87 14.31 -13.84
CA GLY A 95 -14.24 14.81 -13.84
C GLY A 95 -14.94 14.65 -12.47
N ASP A 96 -14.69 13.56 -11.75
CA ASP A 96 -15.21 13.38 -10.40
C ASP A 96 -14.59 14.39 -9.44
N ALA A 97 -13.26 14.58 -9.47
CA ALA A 97 -12.58 15.57 -8.65
C ALA A 97 -13.09 16.99 -8.93
N MET A 98 -13.27 17.37 -10.20
CA MET A 98 -13.78 18.69 -10.59
C MET A 98 -15.23 18.90 -10.11
N ARG A 99 -16.10 17.91 -10.30
CA ARG A 99 -17.50 17.94 -9.84
C ARG A 99 -17.58 18.04 -8.31
N LEU A 100 -16.80 17.23 -7.60
CA LEU A 100 -16.80 17.20 -6.14
C LEU A 100 -16.26 18.49 -5.54
N MET A 101 -15.21 19.06 -6.13
CA MET A 101 -14.52 20.25 -5.60
C MET A 101 -15.00 21.58 -6.18
N GLY A 102 -15.93 21.56 -7.15
CA GLY A 102 -16.46 22.78 -7.76
C GLY A 102 -15.43 23.58 -8.55
N LEU A 103 -14.54 22.91 -9.29
CA LEU A 103 -13.39 23.55 -9.96
C LEU A 103 -13.73 24.23 -11.32
N GLY A 104 -15.02 24.33 -11.67
CA GLY A 104 -15.46 24.88 -12.95
C GLY A 104 -14.89 24.10 -14.14
N GLU A 105 -14.58 24.78 -15.23
CA GLU A 105 -14.02 24.19 -16.46
C GLU A 105 -12.48 24.18 -16.50
N ASP A 106 -11.80 24.44 -15.37
CA ASP A 106 -10.34 24.38 -15.30
C ASP A 106 -9.83 22.93 -15.21
N TRP A 107 -9.81 22.26 -16.36
CA TRP A 107 -9.33 20.88 -16.49
C TRP A 107 -7.85 20.72 -16.15
N LYS A 108 -7.04 21.77 -16.32
CA LYS A 108 -5.62 21.76 -15.96
C LYS A 108 -5.47 21.70 -14.44
N LEU A 109 -6.23 22.52 -13.72
CA LEU A 109 -6.31 22.48 -12.26
C LEU A 109 -6.88 21.15 -11.77
N GLY A 110 -7.97 20.66 -12.38
CA GLY A 110 -8.57 19.37 -12.06
C GLY A 110 -7.56 18.21 -12.18
N ARG A 111 -6.79 18.17 -13.27
CA ARG A 111 -5.72 17.19 -13.46
C ARG A 111 -4.64 17.33 -12.38
N GLY A 112 -4.21 18.56 -12.11
CA GLY A 112 -3.24 18.85 -11.07
C GLY A 112 -3.67 18.36 -9.69
N VAL A 113 -4.93 18.56 -9.32
CA VAL A 113 -5.50 18.09 -8.05
C VAL A 113 -5.45 16.57 -7.96
N VAL A 114 -5.88 15.85 -9.00
CA VAL A 114 -5.80 14.38 -9.04
C VAL A 114 -4.34 13.92 -8.94
N ASP A 115 -3.42 14.54 -9.68
CA ASP A 115 -1.99 14.21 -9.61
C ASP A 115 -1.40 14.45 -8.22
N CYS A 116 -1.85 15.49 -7.50
CA CYS A 116 -1.42 15.75 -6.12
C CYS A 116 -1.90 14.65 -5.17
N VAL A 117 -3.16 14.24 -5.28
CA VAL A 117 -3.70 13.11 -4.51
C VAL A 117 -2.91 11.84 -4.84
N ASP A 118 -2.65 11.58 -6.12
CA ASP A 118 -1.92 10.38 -6.54
C ASP A 118 -0.48 10.35 -6.02
N ARG A 119 0.21 11.50 -6.01
CA ARG A 119 1.54 11.63 -5.41
C ARG A 119 1.51 11.50 -3.90
N TYR A 120 0.54 12.12 -3.22
CA TYR A 120 0.43 12.08 -1.77
C TYR A 120 0.32 10.66 -1.25
N ILE A 121 -0.51 9.84 -1.90
CA ILE A 121 -0.68 8.47 -1.47
C ILE A 121 0.58 7.62 -1.69
N CYS A 122 1.41 7.97 -2.68
CA CYS A 122 2.69 7.30 -2.89
C CYS A 122 3.83 7.88 -2.03
N ALA A 123 3.59 8.96 -1.30
CA ALA A 123 4.62 9.69 -0.58
C ALA A 123 4.57 9.40 0.92
N ASP A 124 5.75 9.30 1.54
CA ASP A 124 5.91 9.29 3.01
C ASP A 124 5.90 10.74 3.52
N LEU A 125 4.79 11.46 3.26
CA LEU A 125 4.64 12.87 3.60
C LEU A 125 3.44 13.10 4.52
N ASP A 126 3.66 13.87 5.56
CA ASP A 126 2.60 14.28 6.49
C ASP A 126 1.79 15.48 5.95
N ASP A 127 2.22 16.14 4.87
CA ASP A 127 1.60 17.39 4.39
C ASP A 127 1.57 17.54 2.85
N PHE A 128 0.46 18.09 2.34
CA PHE A 128 0.16 18.27 0.90
C PHE A 128 0.89 19.42 0.15
N PRO A 129 1.29 20.56 0.76
CA PRO A 129 1.86 21.71 0.07
C PRO A 129 3.11 21.42 -0.75
N ARG A 130 3.84 20.34 -0.45
CA ARG A 130 5.06 19.95 -1.18
C ARG A 130 4.78 19.17 -2.47
N LEU A 131 3.53 18.81 -2.75
CA LEU A 131 3.16 17.90 -3.84
C LEU A 131 2.51 18.59 -5.05
N VAL A 132 2.15 19.87 -4.89
CA VAL A 132 1.55 20.66 -5.97
C VAL A 132 2.61 20.93 -7.04
N PRO A 133 2.37 20.52 -8.31
CA PRO A 133 3.38 20.71 -9.34
C PRO A 133 3.57 22.20 -9.63
N GLY A 134 4.85 22.57 -9.86
CA GLY A 134 5.31 23.96 -9.94
C GLY A 134 4.61 24.82 -11.00
N ASP A 135 4.10 24.18 -12.06
CA ASP A 135 3.42 24.80 -13.18
C ASP A 135 2.00 25.32 -12.83
N LEU A 136 1.46 24.89 -11.69
CA LEU A 136 0.19 25.37 -11.13
C LEU A 136 0.40 26.36 -9.98
N THR A 137 1.61 26.43 -9.42
CA THR A 137 2.00 27.26 -8.27
C THR A 137 2.74 28.51 -8.73
N GLN A 138 2.06 29.35 -9.51
CA GLN A 138 2.64 30.64 -9.95
C GLN A 138 2.90 31.59 -8.77
N THR A 139 2.11 31.48 -7.70
CA THR A 139 2.30 32.22 -6.45
C THR A 139 2.16 31.30 -5.23
N PRO A 140 2.79 31.64 -4.09
CA PRO A 140 2.63 30.89 -2.84
C PRO A 140 1.16 30.79 -2.40
N GLU A 141 0.37 31.85 -2.60
CA GLU A 141 -1.05 31.87 -2.26
C GLU A 141 -1.84 30.86 -3.10
N ARG A 142 -1.55 30.79 -4.40
CA ARG A 142 -2.18 29.82 -5.30
C ARG A 142 -1.82 28.39 -4.93
N SER A 143 -0.57 28.16 -4.52
CA SER A 143 -0.14 26.85 -4.00
C SER A 143 -0.93 26.45 -2.75
N ALA A 144 -1.09 27.37 -1.80
CA ALA A 144 -1.86 27.15 -0.58
C ALA A 144 -3.35 26.85 -0.87
N GLN A 145 -3.96 27.58 -1.81
CA GLN A 145 -5.33 27.33 -2.25
C GLN A 145 -5.49 25.93 -2.86
N ILE A 146 -4.58 25.51 -3.74
CA ILE A 146 -4.62 24.18 -4.35
C ILE A 146 -4.42 23.10 -3.29
N ALA A 147 -3.47 23.28 -2.37
CA ALA A 147 -3.25 22.35 -1.27
C ALA A 147 -4.49 22.20 -0.39
N ALA A 148 -5.23 23.29 -0.13
CA ALA A 148 -6.49 23.25 0.60
C ALA A 148 -7.58 22.45 -0.14
N VAL A 149 -7.69 22.64 -1.47
CA VAL A 149 -8.61 21.85 -2.32
C VAL A 149 -8.25 20.37 -2.28
N VAL A 150 -6.98 20.01 -2.47
CA VAL A 150 -6.50 18.63 -2.45
C VAL A 150 -6.76 17.99 -1.08
N LYS A 151 -6.48 18.71 0.01
CA LYS A 151 -6.75 18.26 1.38
C LYS A 151 -8.24 18.02 1.62
N SER A 152 -9.09 18.92 1.16
CA SER A 152 -10.54 18.75 1.26
C SER A 152 -11.03 17.55 0.45
N LEU A 153 -10.50 17.34 -0.76
CA LEU A 153 -10.83 16.16 -1.57
C LEU A 153 -10.40 14.87 -0.86
N TRP A 154 -9.20 14.84 -0.30
CA TRP A 154 -8.69 13.72 0.48
C TRP A 154 -9.56 13.39 1.69
N GLN A 155 -9.98 14.41 2.46
CA GLN A 155 -10.87 14.21 3.61
C GLN A 155 -12.21 13.59 3.21
N ARG A 156 -12.77 14.01 2.06
CA ARG A 156 -13.99 13.41 1.52
C ARG A 156 -13.77 11.99 1.04
N MET A 157 -12.67 11.70 0.36
CA MET A 157 -12.30 10.34 0.01
C MET A 157 -12.21 9.47 1.26
N ALA A 158 -11.48 9.92 2.29
CA ALA A 158 -11.29 9.21 3.56
C ALA A 158 -12.55 9.14 4.44
N ALA A 159 -13.61 9.89 4.15
CA ALA A 159 -14.87 9.81 4.89
C ALA A 159 -15.69 8.58 4.43
N PRO A 160 -15.98 7.59 5.29
CA PRO A 160 -16.68 6.37 4.88
C PRO A 160 -18.13 6.58 4.43
N ARG A 161 -18.74 7.72 4.74
CA ARG A 161 -20.13 8.05 4.39
C ARG A 161 -20.25 9.07 3.25
N ASP A 162 -19.13 9.57 2.73
CA ASP A 162 -19.10 10.49 1.59
C ASP A 162 -19.06 9.69 0.28
N GLU A 163 -19.67 10.20 -0.79
CA GLU A 163 -19.74 9.57 -2.11
C GLU A 163 -18.43 9.68 -2.91
N ALA A 164 -17.46 10.49 -2.47
CA ALA A 164 -16.18 10.65 -3.15
C ALA A 164 -15.47 9.29 -3.29
N PRO A 165 -15.05 8.90 -4.50
CA PRO A 165 -14.50 7.57 -4.75
C PRO A 165 -13.19 7.37 -3.97
N MET A 166 -13.06 6.20 -3.33
CA MET A 166 -11.84 5.78 -2.64
C MET A 166 -11.02 4.87 -3.57
N VAL A 167 -9.73 5.12 -3.70
CA VAL A 167 -8.87 4.32 -4.56
C VAL A 167 -8.54 2.98 -3.90
N ARG A 168 -8.79 1.87 -4.60
CA ARG A 168 -8.71 0.50 -4.08
C ARG A 168 -7.34 0.12 -3.50
N ASP A 169 -6.27 0.64 -4.06
CA ASP A 169 -4.90 0.31 -3.66
C ASP A 169 -4.42 1.10 -2.44
N ARG A 170 -5.29 1.92 -1.84
CA ARG A 170 -4.88 3.17 -1.17
C ARG A 170 -5.79 3.51 0.00
N VAL A 171 -6.02 2.55 0.89
CA VAL A 171 -6.78 2.82 2.11
C VAL A 171 -6.00 3.82 2.97
N PRO A 172 -6.59 4.96 3.38
CA PRO A 172 -5.92 5.91 4.26
C PRO A 172 -5.49 5.21 5.54
N GLU A 173 -4.22 5.35 5.92
CA GLU A 173 -3.88 5.22 7.33
C GLU A 173 -4.77 6.20 8.10
N ALA A 174 -5.58 5.69 9.02
CA ALA A 174 -6.34 6.55 9.91
C ALA A 174 -5.34 7.39 10.72
N PRO A 175 -5.49 8.73 10.80
CA PRO A 175 -4.65 9.52 11.67
C PRO A 175 -4.92 9.09 13.13
N SER A 176 -3.86 8.66 13.83
CA SER A 176 -3.73 8.51 15.29
C SER A 176 -3.98 7.16 15.99
N ALA A 177 -4.22 6.03 15.32
CA ALA A 177 -4.54 4.77 16.03
C ALA A 177 -3.53 3.62 15.90
N ILE A 178 -2.30 3.87 15.44
CA ILE A 178 -1.25 2.84 15.41
C ILE A 178 -0.16 3.21 16.40
N ALA A 179 0.00 2.38 17.42
CA ALA A 179 1.09 2.46 18.39
C ALA A 179 2.45 2.59 17.67
N PRO A 180 3.42 3.32 18.24
CA PRO A 180 4.67 3.72 17.58
C PRO A 180 5.57 2.57 17.06
N HIS A 181 5.23 1.31 17.34
CA HIS A 181 6.03 0.14 16.99
C HIS A 181 5.61 -0.57 15.69
N THR A 182 4.59 -0.08 14.97
CA THR A 182 4.11 -0.72 13.72
C THR A 182 4.34 0.13 12.47
N ARG A 183 5.46 0.87 12.40
CA ARG A 183 5.98 1.38 11.13
C ARG A 183 6.77 0.27 10.44
N LEU A 184 6.13 -0.46 9.52
CA LEU A 184 6.84 -1.28 8.53
C LEU A 184 7.54 -0.30 7.59
N ARG A 185 8.77 0.12 7.95
CA ARG A 185 9.66 0.84 7.04
C ARG A 185 10.02 -0.12 5.91
N LEU A 186 9.28 -0.05 4.80
CA LEU A 186 9.74 -0.56 3.52
C LEU A 186 10.89 0.34 3.07
N HIS A 187 12.10 0.02 3.53
CA HIS A 187 13.31 0.58 2.97
C HIS A 187 13.37 0.12 1.50
N HIS A 188 13.04 1.03 0.58
CA HIS A 188 13.43 0.87 -0.82
C HIS A 188 14.96 0.89 -0.88
N ALA A 189 15.55 -0.30 -0.98
CA ALA A 189 16.93 -0.45 -1.42
C ALA A 189 17.02 0.09 -2.85
N ARG A 190 17.82 1.14 -3.02
CA ARG A 190 18.31 1.59 -4.33
C ARG A 190 19.30 0.58 -4.88
#